data_AF-A0ABD0VVV2-F1
#
_entry.id   AF-A0ABD0VVV2-F1
#
_cell.length_a   1.000
_cell.length_b   1.000
_cell.length_c   1.000
_cell.angle_alpha   90.00
_cell.angle_beta   90.00
_cell.angle_gamma   90.00
#
_symmetry.space_group_name_H-M   'P 1'
#
loop_
_entity.id
_entity.type
_entity.pdbx_description
1 polymer ?
#
loop_
_entity_poly.entity_id
_entity_poly.type
_entity_poly.pdbx_seq_one_letter_code
_entity_poly.pdbx_strand_id
1 'polypeptide(L)'
;MDSPGDKPELCHHGEGVFCEDHGCTTSRNTIKEVVTDGHPQISASLNPERGKYKAWGIRHSLDIWHAAKSLSKKIRWMMWVGVLHHVRNEHSWATGFCEHKPLEEGSKDKPWIIQGSAAHQALTAIRLDKRWLTQVKKFINFRTTSDLKSFQNHILMYAAKRMSYTPFVYKTQTLLAAIDYNKHNQRLPARSREGHNMYRRSYNKKSKTLGVYTVKEKKLYSYIPDIQRAILSRRLRSGTGLPRKFSLRSDDPRQLGLLAPVQPPPTSELVRAHVARGNIVSEML
;
A
#
# COMPACT_ATOMS: atom_id res chain seq x y z
N MET A 1 46.60 -5.50 22.84
CA MET A 1 45.52 -4.81 23.57
C MET A 1 44.52 -4.35 22.52
N ASP A 2 43.64 -5.26 22.14
CA ASP A 2 42.60 -5.01 21.15
C ASP A 2 41.46 -4.23 21.80
N SER A 3 41.09 -3.11 21.17
CA SER A 3 39.91 -2.34 21.55
C SER A 3 38.65 -3.03 21.00
N PRO A 4 37.53 -3.04 21.74
CA PRO A 4 36.35 -3.80 21.35
C PRO A 4 35.63 -3.11 20.19
N GLY A 5 35.40 -3.86 19.11
CA GLY A 5 34.69 -3.41 17.94
C GLY A 5 33.23 -3.07 18.24
N ASP A 6 32.84 -1.86 17.86
CA ASP A 6 31.44 -1.45 17.71
C ASP A 6 30.74 -2.40 16.73
N LYS A 7 29.76 -3.14 17.24
CA LYS A 7 28.85 -3.92 16.41
C LYS A 7 27.93 -2.93 15.66
N PRO A 8 27.75 -3.06 14.34
CA PRO A 8 26.76 -2.26 13.64
C PRO A 8 25.35 -2.67 14.10
N GLU A 9 24.64 -1.72 14.72
CA GLU A 9 23.20 -1.81 14.95
C GLU A 9 22.47 -1.99 13.61
N LEU A 10 21.84 -3.15 13.41
CA LEU A 10 20.94 -3.38 12.29
C LEU A 10 19.68 -2.52 12.43
N CYS A 11 19.71 -1.32 11.86
CA CYS A 11 18.51 -0.54 11.59
C CYS A 11 17.66 -1.25 10.52
N HIS A 12 16.61 -1.96 10.94
CA HIS A 12 15.58 -2.49 10.05
C HIS A 12 14.65 -1.37 9.53
N HIS A 13 15.16 -0.50 8.65
CA HIS A 13 14.30 0.39 7.86
C HIS A 13 13.93 -0.32 6.56
N GLY A 14 12.63 -0.55 6.35
CA GLY A 14 12.10 -1.06 5.10
C GLY A 14 12.26 0.00 4.01
N GLU A 15 13.30 -0.13 3.20
CA GLU A 15 13.57 0.76 2.07
C GLU A 15 12.54 0.52 0.96
N GLY A 16 11.51 1.38 0.91
CA GLY A 16 10.58 1.45 -0.20
C GLY A 16 10.96 2.60 -1.14
N VAL A 17 11.86 2.35 -2.09
CA VAL A 17 12.05 3.23 -3.25
C VAL A 17 11.23 2.63 -4.39
N PHE A 18 10.24 3.36 -4.88
CA PHE A 18 9.48 2.97 -6.08
C PHE A 18 10.26 3.42 -7.31
N CYS A 19 11.04 2.51 -7.90
CA CYS A 19 11.72 2.72 -9.17
C CYS A 19 10.83 2.26 -10.33
N GLU A 20 10.68 3.11 -11.34
CA GLU A 20 10.42 2.64 -12.69
C GLU A 20 11.75 2.47 -13.41
N ASP A 21 11.97 1.27 -13.95
CA ASP A 21 13.17 0.98 -14.70
C ASP A 21 12.86 1.06 -16.19
N HIS A 22 13.54 1.97 -16.88
CA HIS A 22 13.96 1.81 -18.28
C HIS A 22 15.27 2.56 -18.57
N GLY A 23 16.12 2.82 -17.57
CA GLY A 23 17.42 3.43 -17.85
C GLY A 23 18.21 4.06 -16.71
N CYS A 24 18.01 3.66 -15.44
CA CYS A 24 18.86 4.16 -14.36
C CYS A 24 19.75 3.03 -13.80
N THR A 25 20.81 2.72 -14.55
CA THR A 25 21.96 1.99 -14.02
C THR A 25 22.73 2.88 -13.04
N THR A 26 22.28 2.95 -11.79
CA THR A 26 23.13 3.37 -10.66
C THR A 26 22.79 2.49 -9.44
N SER A 27 23.74 1.60 -9.11
CA SER A 27 23.65 0.48 -8.14
C SER A 27 22.63 -0.62 -8.50
N ARG A 28 23.11 -1.82 -8.84
CA ARG A 28 22.27 -3.03 -9.02
C ARG A 28 21.63 -3.41 -7.69
N ASN A 29 20.50 -2.82 -7.38
CA ASN A 29 19.62 -3.31 -6.33
C ASN A 29 18.99 -4.62 -6.83
N THR A 30 19.62 -5.74 -6.51
CA THR A 30 19.03 -7.06 -6.79
C THR A 30 17.78 -7.20 -5.94
N ILE A 31 16.61 -7.18 -6.60
CA ILE A 31 15.32 -7.36 -5.92
C ILE A 31 15.30 -8.75 -5.29
N LYS A 32 15.30 -8.82 -3.96
CA LYS A 32 15.30 -10.09 -3.21
C LYS A 32 13.90 -10.66 -3.00
N GLU A 33 12.89 -9.79 -2.93
CA GLU A 33 11.52 -10.16 -2.59
C GLU A 33 10.52 -9.21 -3.24
N VAL A 34 9.38 -9.74 -3.69
CA VAL A 34 8.23 -8.98 -4.17
C VAL A 34 7.02 -9.37 -3.32
N VAL A 35 6.31 -8.36 -2.81
CA VAL A 35 5.09 -8.52 -2.01
C VAL A 35 3.90 -8.04 -2.83
N THR A 36 2.88 -8.88 -3.01
CA THR A 36 1.69 -8.51 -3.79
C THR A 36 0.40 -8.95 -3.12
N ASP A 37 -0.71 -8.40 -3.61
CA ASP A 37 -2.04 -8.93 -3.38
C ASP A 37 -2.19 -10.38 -3.86
N GLY A 38 -3.23 -11.08 -3.36
CA GLY A 38 -3.54 -12.48 -3.63
C GLY A 38 -4.07 -12.78 -5.04
N HIS A 39 -3.44 -12.23 -6.09
CA HIS A 39 -3.87 -12.42 -7.47
C HIS A 39 -3.26 -13.70 -8.07
N PRO A 40 -4.07 -14.68 -8.54
CA PRO A 40 -3.57 -15.99 -8.98
C PRO A 40 -2.51 -15.94 -10.09
N GLN A 41 -2.69 -15.03 -11.06
CA GLN A 41 -1.74 -14.89 -12.18
C GLN A 41 -0.38 -14.35 -11.74
N ILE A 42 -0.34 -13.51 -10.70
CA ILE A 42 0.93 -12.98 -10.15
C ILE A 42 1.68 -14.12 -9.47
N SER A 43 0.99 -14.90 -8.62
CA SER A 43 1.56 -16.09 -7.97
C SER A 43 2.03 -17.15 -8.96
N ALA A 44 1.31 -17.35 -10.08
CA ALA A 44 1.74 -18.26 -11.14
C ALA A 44 3.02 -17.76 -11.83
N SER A 45 3.09 -16.46 -12.12
CA SER A 45 4.24 -15.84 -12.80
C SER A 45 5.50 -15.84 -11.95
N LEU A 46 5.38 -15.62 -10.63
CA LEU A 46 6.49 -15.56 -9.68
C LEU A 46 6.79 -16.93 -9.02
N ASN A 47 6.21 -18.02 -9.51
CA ASN A 47 6.48 -19.35 -8.96
C ASN A 47 7.96 -19.73 -9.15
N PRO A 48 8.65 -20.22 -8.10
CA PRO A 48 10.09 -20.48 -8.14
C PRO A 48 10.49 -21.67 -9.02
N GLU A 49 9.57 -22.57 -9.38
CA GLU A 49 9.86 -23.77 -10.17
C GLU A 49 9.38 -23.64 -11.62
N ARG A 50 8.15 -23.13 -11.79
CA ARG A 50 7.44 -23.09 -13.08
C ARG A 50 7.03 -21.69 -13.54
N GLY A 51 7.34 -20.65 -12.76
CA GLY A 51 6.97 -19.28 -13.07
C GLY A 51 7.82 -18.68 -14.18
N LYS A 52 7.25 -17.70 -14.89
CA LYS A 52 7.94 -16.89 -15.91
C LYS A 52 9.22 -16.25 -15.36
N TYR A 53 9.24 -15.88 -14.08
CA TYR A 53 10.34 -15.16 -13.44
C TYR A 53 11.21 -16.03 -12.52
N LYS A 54 11.15 -17.36 -12.65
CA LYS A 54 11.88 -18.30 -11.78
C LYS A 54 13.40 -18.05 -11.73
N ALA A 55 14.00 -17.71 -12.88
CA ALA A 55 15.43 -17.48 -13.02
C ALA A 55 15.92 -16.24 -12.24
N TRP A 56 15.02 -15.36 -11.82
CA TRP A 56 15.37 -14.15 -11.08
C TRP A 56 15.59 -14.42 -9.59
N GLY A 57 15.26 -15.62 -9.09
CA GLY A 57 15.45 -16.00 -7.69
C GLY A 57 14.68 -15.13 -6.70
N ILE A 58 13.65 -14.42 -7.16
CA ILE A 58 12.87 -13.48 -6.35
C ILE A 58 11.91 -14.26 -5.46
N ARG A 59 11.95 -14.00 -4.15
CA ARG A 59 10.95 -14.52 -3.22
C ARG A 59 9.61 -13.80 -3.43
N HIS A 60 8.53 -14.55 -3.65
CA HIS A 60 7.17 -13.97 -3.68
C HIS A 60 6.48 -14.13 -2.32
N SER A 61 5.94 -13.02 -1.81
CA SER A 61 5.17 -12.96 -0.57
C SER A 61 3.82 -12.27 -0.80
N LEU A 62 2.83 -12.58 0.04
CA LEU A 62 1.51 -11.95 -0.05
C LEU A 62 1.38 -10.80 0.95
N ASP A 63 0.68 -9.73 0.56
CA ASP A 63 0.39 -8.60 1.44
C ASP A 63 -0.49 -9.03 2.64
N ILE A 64 -0.17 -8.45 3.80
CA ILE A 64 -0.79 -8.75 5.07
C ILE A 64 -2.26 -8.34 5.12
N TRP A 65 -2.75 -7.41 4.30
CA TRP A 65 -4.16 -7.01 4.30
C TRP A 65 -5.08 -8.01 3.60
N HIS A 66 -4.63 -8.68 2.54
CA HIS A 66 -5.29 -9.89 2.04
C HIS A 66 -5.34 -10.96 3.12
N ALA A 67 -4.26 -11.05 3.91
CA ALA A 67 -4.20 -11.95 5.03
C ALA A 67 -5.07 -11.48 6.20
N ALA A 68 -5.21 -10.18 6.50
CA ALA A 68 -5.82 -9.61 7.71
C ALA A 68 -7.32 -9.89 7.81
N LYS A 69 -8.01 -9.99 6.67
CA LYS A 69 -9.36 -10.59 6.60
C LYS A 69 -9.42 -12.02 7.17
N SER A 70 -8.27 -12.67 7.35
CA SER A 70 -8.06 -14.01 7.91
C SER A 70 -6.96 -14.12 9.00
N LEU A 71 -6.25 -13.01 9.35
CA LEU A 71 -4.98 -13.00 10.12
C LEU A 71 -5.17 -12.75 11.62
N SER A 72 -6.39 -12.54 12.11
CA SER A 72 -6.69 -12.75 13.53
C SER A 72 -6.26 -14.16 14.00
N LYS A 73 -6.01 -15.07 13.07
CA LYS A 73 -5.57 -16.45 13.31
C LYS A 73 -4.04 -16.64 13.41
N LYS A 74 -3.17 -15.70 12.98
CA LYS A 74 -1.75 -16.01 12.60
C LYS A 74 -0.58 -15.51 13.47
N ILE A 75 -0.75 -14.69 14.51
CA ILE A 75 0.34 -14.28 15.45
C ILE A 75 0.86 -15.47 16.31
N ARG A 76 0.68 -16.71 15.83
CA ARG A 76 0.18 -17.78 16.68
C ARG A 76 1.07 -19.00 16.89
N TRP A 77 2.13 -19.24 16.13
CA TRP A 77 2.82 -20.54 16.26
C TRP A 77 3.59 -20.71 17.58
N MET A 78 4.61 -19.91 17.89
CA MET A 78 5.37 -20.10 19.14
C MET A 78 4.58 -19.70 20.38
N MET A 79 3.91 -18.55 20.33
CA MET A 79 3.06 -18.07 21.41
C MET A 79 1.90 -19.03 21.72
N TRP A 80 1.38 -19.82 20.76
CA TRP A 80 0.18 -20.64 21.00
C TRP A 80 0.39 -22.14 21.06
N VAL A 81 1.61 -22.64 20.78
CA VAL A 81 2.04 -23.87 21.43
C VAL A 81 2.16 -23.54 22.92
N GLY A 82 2.78 -22.40 23.24
CA GLY A 82 2.74 -21.82 24.58
C GLY A 82 1.33 -21.67 25.14
N VAL A 83 0.33 -21.17 24.41
CA VAL A 83 -1.08 -21.13 24.88
C VAL A 83 -1.62 -22.51 25.22
N LEU A 84 -1.37 -23.56 24.41
CA LEU A 84 -1.84 -24.92 24.73
C LEU A 84 -1.24 -25.45 26.04
N HIS A 85 0.02 -25.13 26.32
CA HIS A 85 0.66 -25.46 27.59
C HIS A 85 0.14 -24.56 28.73
N HIS A 86 0.10 -23.24 28.50
CA HIS A 86 -0.29 -22.21 29.46
C HIS A 86 -1.73 -22.38 29.99
N VAL A 87 -2.71 -22.65 29.11
CA VAL A 87 -4.11 -22.86 29.55
C VAL A 87 -4.32 -24.12 30.38
N ARG A 88 -3.31 -25.01 30.41
CA ARG A 88 -3.25 -26.22 31.24
C ARG A 88 -2.33 -26.05 32.45
N ASN A 89 -1.88 -24.83 32.73
CA ASN A 89 -0.90 -24.52 33.76
C ASN A 89 0.49 -25.14 33.54
N GLU A 90 0.84 -25.45 32.29
CA GLU A 90 2.17 -25.91 31.92
C GLU A 90 2.96 -24.72 31.36
N HIS A 91 3.93 -24.22 32.13
CA HIS A 91 4.66 -22.99 31.80
C HIS A 91 6.05 -23.23 31.23
N SER A 92 6.44 -24.50 31.10
CA SER A 92 7.71 -24.97 30.52
C SER A 92 7.47 -26.21 29.67
N TRP A 93 8.01 -26.27 28.47
CA TRP A 93 7.90 -27.40 27.54
C TRP A 93 9.13 -27.51 26.65
N ALA A 94 9.25 -28.61 25.88
CA ALA A 94 10.45 -28.96 25.12
C ALA A 94 10.94 -27.90 24.10
N THR A 95 10.11 -26.91 23.76
CA THR A 95 10.43 -25.88 22.75
C THR A 95 10.26 -24.45 23.29
N GLY A 96 10.06 -24.25 24.59
CA GLY A 96 9.93 -22.91 25.17
C GLY A 96 9.34 -22.88 26.59
N PHE A 97 9.15 -21.66 27.08
CA PHE A 97 8.52 -21.36 28.36
C PHE A 97 7.68 -20.09 28.23
N CYS A 98 6.79 -19.84 29.20
CA CYS A 98 5.99 -18.63 29.23
C CYS A 98 6.85 -17.40 29.64
N GLU A 99 6.82 -16.33 28.84
CA GLU A 99 7.51 -15.08 29.15
C GLU A 99 6.65 -14.16 30.04
N HIS A 100 6.48 -14.55 31.31
CA HIS A 100 5.89 -13.67 32.34
C HIS A 100 6.44 -13.98 33.73
N LYS A 101 6.31 -13.02 34.66
CA LYS A 101 6.62 -13.23 36.08
C LYS A 101 5.66 -14.27 36.70
N PRO A 102 6.01 -14.92 37.83
CA PRO A 102 5.08 -15.79 38.55
C PRO A 102 3.74 -15.08 38.78
N LEU A 103 2.65 -15.80 38.56
CA LEU A 103 1.31 -15.27 38.82
C LEU A 103 1.16 -15.08 40.33
N GLU A 104 0.69 -13.92 40.78
CA GLU A 104 0.44 -13.66 42.19
C GLU A 104 -0.60 -14.65 42.75
N GLU A 105 -0.35 -15.13 43.95
CA GLU A 105 -1.21 -16.10 44.62
C GLU A 105 -2.56 -15.43 44.94
N GLY A 106 -3.62 -15.87 44.24
CA GLY A 106 -4.96 -15.27 44.32
C GLY A 106 -5.42 -14.51 43.07
N SER A 107 -4.58 -14.34 42.05
CA SER A 107 -4.94 -13.58 40.83
C SER A 107 -5.82 -14.34 39.82
N LYS A 108 -6.42 -15.48 40.18
CA LYS A 108 -7.14 -16.38 39.27
C LYS A 108 -8.62 -16.48 39.59
N ASP A 109 -9.42 -15.79 38.79
CA ASP A 109 -10.88 -15.94 38.79
C ASP A 109 -11.36 -17.15 37.94
N LYS A 110 -10.47 -17.86 37.22
CA LYS A 110 -10.87 -18.86 36.21
C LYS A 110 -10.14 -20.21 36.36
N PRO A 111 -10.85 -21.35 36.16
CA PRO A 111 -10.25 -22.68 36.17
C PRO A 111 -9.42 -22.96 34.91
N TRP A 112 -8.44 -23.84 35.05
CA TRP A 112 -7.61 -24.32 33.95
C TRP A 112 -8.33 -25.34 33.05
N ILE A 113 -7.91 -25.44 31.79
CA ILE A 113 -8.47 -26.42 30.85
C ILE A 113 -7.87 -27.80 31.13
N ILE A 114 -8.74 -28.81 31.28
CA ILE A 114 -8.34 -30.20 31.46
C ILE A 114 -7.89 -30.78 30.12
N GLN A 115 -6.72 -31.44 30.10
CA GLN A 115 -6.21 -32.13 28.92
C GLN A 115 -7.20 -33.20 28.44
N GLY A 116 -7.44 -33.24 27.13
CA GLY A 116 -8.35 -34.22 26.54
C GLY A 116 -9.84 -33.89 26.68
N SER A 117 -10.23 -32.85 27.42
CA SER A 117 -11.61 -32.34 27.42
C SER A 117 -12.07 -31.89 26.03
N ALA A 118 -13.38 -31.82 25.80
CA ALA A 118 -13.94 -31.33 24.52
C ALA A 118 -13.42 -29.93 24.15
N ALA A 119 -13.24 -29.04 25.13
CA ALA A 119 -12.66 -27.71 24.94
C ALA A 119 -11.19 -27.79 24.50
N HIS A 120 -10.39 -28.66 25.12
CA HIS A 120 -9.00 -28.90 24.75
C HIS A 120 -8.88 -29.50 23.35
N GLN A 121 -9.72 -30.46 23.00
CA GLN A 121 -9.72 -31.13 21.70
C GLN A 121 -10.16 -30.17 20.57
N ALA A 122 -11.21 -29.37 20.79
CA ALA A 122 -11.63 -28.35 19.83
C ALA A 122 -10.53 -27.31 19.58
N LEU A 123 -9.86 -26.86 20.65
CA LEU A 123 -8.71 -25.95 20.54
C LEU A 123 -7.54 -26.59 19.78
N THR A 124 -7.28 -27.88 20.00
CA THR A 124 -6.23 -28.66 19.32
C THR A 124 -6.54 -28.88 17.83
N ALA A 125 -7.79 -29.18 17.47
CA ALA A 125 -8.22 -29.43 16.09
C ALA A 125 -8.13 -28.16 15.22
N ILE A 126 -8.55 -27.01 15.75
CA ILE A 126 -8.38 -25.71 15.10
C ILE A 126 -6.89 -25.39 14.90
N ARG A 127 -6.04 -25.89 15.81
CA ARG A 127 -4.63 -25.53 15.94
C ARG A 127 -3.70 -26.33 15.01
N LEU A 128 -3.93 -27.62 14.84
CA LEU A 128 -3.05 -28.54 14.08
C LEU A 128 -3.51 -28.77 12.63
N ASP A 129 -4.40 -27.92 12.11
CA ASP A 129 -4.87 -28.02 10.72
C ASP A 129 -3.70 -27.97 9.71
N LYS A 130 -3.57 -29.04 8.90
CA LYS A 130 -2.44 -29.18 7.96
C LYS A 130 -2.43 -28.09 6.87
N ARG A 131 -3.61 -27.66 6.41
CA ARG A 131 -3.74 -26.64 5.36
C ARG A 131 -3.27 -25.28 5.88
N TRP A 132 -3.53 -25.00 7.15
CA TRP A 132 -3.09 -23.81 7.85
C TRP A 132 -1.56 -23.73 8.01
N LEU A 133 -0.92 -24.82 8.43
CA LEU A 133 0.53 -24.89 8.67
C LEU A 133 1.36 -24.72 7.39
N THR A 134 0.83 -25.11 6.24
CA THR A 134 1.49 -24.87 4.94
C THR A 134 1.38 -23.40 4.54
N GLN A 135 0.26 -22.75 4.85
CA GLN A 135 0.05 -21.35 4.47
C GLN A 135 0.84 -20.41 5.38
N VAL A 136 0.90 -20.61 6.70
CA VAL A 136 1.47 -19.66 7.68
C VAL A 136 2.86 -19.11 7.33
N LYS A 137 3.72 -19.91 6.68
CA LYS A 137 5.07 -19.52 6.26
C LYS A 137 5.11 -18.33 5.29
N LYS A 138 4.05 -18.11 4.49
CA LYS A 138 3.95 -17.00 3.54
C LYS A 138 3.64 -15.63 4.18
N PHE A 139 3.51 -15.57 5.51
CA PHE A 139 2.91 -14.44 6.23
C PHE A 139 3.75 -13.94 7.42
N ILE A 140 4.98 -14.44 7.57
CA ILE A 140 5.85 -14.16 8.73
C ILE A 140 6.49 -12.76 8.63
N ASN A 141 6.56 -12.18 7.43
CA ASN A 141 7.12 -10.84 7.21
C ASN A 141 6.07 -9.76 7.50
N PHE A 142 5.90 -9.40 8.78
CA PHE A 142 5.08 -8.24 9.19
C PHE A 142 5.60 -6.97 8.50
N ARG A 143 4.74 -6.33 7.70
CA ARG A 143 5.04 -5.05 7.04
C ARG A 143 3.89 -4.08 7.26
N THR A 144 4.21 -2.86 7.65
CA THR A 144 3.25 -1.76 7.74
C THR A 144 2.92 -1.27 6.33
N THR A 145 1.63 -1.17 5.99
CA THR A 145 1.19 -0.63 4.69
C THR A 145 1.01 0.89 4.69
N SER A 146 1.52 1.58 5.71
CA SER A 146 1.44 3.04 5.85
C SER A 146 1.95 3.74 4.60
N ASP A 147 3.10 3.30 4.11
CA ASP A 147 3.80 3.96 3.01
C ASP A 147 3.15 3.64 1.67
N LEU A 148 2.74 2.39 1.46
CA LEU A 148 1.95 2.01 0.28
C LEU A 148 0.61 2.77 0.23
N LYS A 149 -0.07 2.90 1.37
CA LYS A 149 -1.33 3.62 1.45
C LYS A 149 -1.14 5.13 1.24
N SER A 150 -0.07 5.68 1.79
CA SER A 150 0.35 7.07 1.58
C SER A 150 0.61 7.33 0.09
N PHE A 151 1.38 6.45 -0.57
CA PHE A 151 1.67 6.54 -1.99
C PHE A 151 0.41 6.43 -2.85
N GLN A 152 -0.45 5.45 -2.57
CA GLN A 152 -1.72 5.30 -3.29
C GLN A 152 -2.61 6.54 -3.14
N ASN A 153 -2.68 7.14 -1.95
CA ASN A 153 -3.42 8.39 -1.74
C ASN A 153 -2.79 9.55 -2.52
N HIS A 154 -1.47 9.56 -2.64
CA HIS A 154 -0.75 10.58 -3.40
C HIS A 154 -1.04 10.47 -4.91
N ILE A 155 -1.04 9.25 -5.47
CA ILE A 155 -1.49 9.00 -6.86
C ILE A 155 -2.90 9.55 -7.08
N LEU A 156 -3.82 9.35 -6.11
CA LEU A 156 -5.19 9.84 -6.23
C LEU A 156 -5.33 11.36 -6.28
N MET A 157 -4.31 12.11 -5.84
CA MET A 157 -4.28 13.57 -5.98
C MET A 157 -3.97 14.02 -7.41
N TYR A 158 -3.19 13.21 -8.15
CA TYR A 158 -2.86 13.47 -9.55
C TYR A 158 -3.86 12.84 -10.51
N ALA A 159 -4.28 11.62 -10.23
CA ALA A 159 -5.17 10.79 -11.04
C ALA A 159 -6.38 10.35 -10.20
N ALA A 160 -7.32 11.27 -9.99
CA ALA A 160 -8.53 11.02 -9.22
C ALA A 160 -9.39 9.91 -9.85
N LYS A 161 -9.80 8.91 -9.05
CA LYS A 161 -10.59 7.73 -9.49
C LYS A 161 -11.91 8.05 -10.19
N ARG A 162 -12.49 9.23 -9.92
CA ARG A 162 -13.81 9.63 -10.45
C ARG A 162 -13.72 10.29 -11.83
N MET A 163 -12.52 10.47 -12.35
CA MET A 163 -12.27 11.08 -13.65
C MET A 163 -11.83 10.01 -14.65
N SER A 164 -12.21 10.17 -15.91
CA SER A 164 -11.72 9.33 -17.00
C SER A 164 -10.43 9.90 -17.57
N TYR A 165 -9.48 9.01 -17.86
CA TYR A 165 -8.20 9.37 -18.46
C TYR A 165 -7.91 8.42 -19.60
N THR A 166 -7.27 8.91 -20.67
CA THR A 166 -6.68 8.00 -21.65
C THR A 166 -5.50 7.27 -21.00
N PRO A 167 -5.13 6.06 -21.49
CA PRO A 167 -4.01 5.31 -20.92
C PRO A 167 -2.71 6.12 -20.84
N PHE A 168 -2.44 6.96 -21.86
CA PHE A 168 -1.29 7.84 -21.88
C PHE A 168 -1.33 8.89 -20.76
N VAL A 169 -2.45 9.59 -20.60
CA VAL A 169 -2.61 10.63 -19.57
C VAL A 169 -2.53 10.02 -18.17
N TYR A 170 -3.21 8.90 -17.95
CA TYR A 170 -3.18 8.19 -16.67
C TYR A 170 -1.75 7.76 -16.30
N LYS A 171 -1.02 7.22 -17.27
CA LYS A 171 0.40 6.87 -17.10
C LYS A 171 1.19 8.11 -16.71
N THR A 172 1.15 9.18 -17.50
CA THR A 172 1.89 10.42 -17.21
C THR A 172 1.60 10.99 -15.82
N GLN A 173 0.33 11.05 -15.42
CA GLN A 173 -0.05 11.54 -14.09
C GLN A 173 0.47 10.64 -12.96
N THR A 174 0.40 9.32 -13.13
CA THR A 174 0.93 8.35 -12.15
C THR A 174 2.44 8.50 -12.00
N LEU A 175 3.16 8.74 -13.10
CA LEU A 175 4.61 9.01 -13.08
C LEU A 175 4.95 10.30 -12.35
N LEU A 176 4.21 11.37 -12.62
CA LEU A 176 4.41 12.66 -11.93
C LEU A 176 4.15 12.53 -10.43
N ALA A 177 3.11 11.78 -10.04
CA ALA A 177 2.84 11.47 -8.65
C ALA A 177 3.98 10.65 -8.01
N ALA A 178 4.53 9.67 -8.73
CA ALA A 178 5.69 8.90 -8.25
C ALA A 178 6.92 9.78 -8.03
N ILE A 179 7.20 10.70 -8.94
CA ILE A 179 8.31 11.64 -8.79
C ILE A 179 8.09 12.57 -7.59
N ASP A 180 6.91 13.19 -7.45
CA ASP A 180 6.61 14.08 -6.30
C ASP A 180 6.67 13.30 -4.97
N TYR A 181 6.08 12.11 -4.93
CA TYR A 181 6.13 11.26 -3.75
C TYR A 181 7.57 10.91 -3.36
N ASN A 182 8.37 10.41 -4.30
CA ASN A 182 9.75 9.99 -4.04
C ASN A 182 10.60 11.18 -3.56
N LYS A 183 10.38 12.38 -4.11
CA LYS A 183 11.07 13.61 -3.66
C LYS A 183 10.67 14.05 -2.26
N HIS A 184 9.53 13.60 -1.71
CA HIS A 184 9.03 14.04 -0.40
C HIS A 184 8.83 12.95 0.65
N ASN A 185 9.03 11.67 0.30
CA ASN A 185 8.76 10.53 1.18
C ASN A 185 9.69 10.53 2.41
N GLN A 186 10.98 10.77 2.18
CA GLN A 186 12.06 10.70 3.18
C GLN A 186 12.39 12.05 3.85
N ARG A 187 11.43 12.98 3.89
CA ARG A 187 11.63 14.26 4.61
C ARG A 187 11.87 14.01 6.09
N LEU A 188 12.91 14.67 6.62
CA LEU A 188 13.26 14.63 8.02
C LEU A 188 12.18 15.30 8.90
N PRO A 189 12.14 14.99 10.21
CA PRO A 189 11.34 15.76 11.16
C PRO A 189 11.77 17.23 11.17
N ALA A 190 10.79 18.13 11.13
CA ALA A 190 11.01 19.55 11.32
C ALA A 190 11.55 19.80 12.74
N ARG A 191 12.54 20.69 12.84
CA ARG A 191 13.16 21.10 14.10
C ARG A 191 12.73 22.51 14.47
N SER A 192 12.58 22.75 15.77
CA SER A 192 12.38 24.07 16.35
C SER A 192 13.66 24.91 16.28
N ARG A 193 13.58 26.19 16.69
CA ARG A 193 14.76 27.06 16.81
C ARG A 193 15.82 26.52 17.77
N GLU A 194 15.38 25.75 18.77
CA GLU A 194 16.22 25.11 19.79
C GLU A 194 16.73 23.73 19.35
N GLY A 195 16.43 23.29 18.12
CA GLY A 195 16.90 22.02 17.56
C GLY A 195 16.02 20.80 17.90
N HIS A 196 15.03 20.93 18.77
CA HIS A 196 14.12 19.84 19.12
C HIS A 196 13.13 19.51 17.99
N ASN A 197 12.80 18.22 17.83
CA ASN A 197 11.79 17.77 16.87
C ASN A 197 10.41 18.37 17.17
N MET A 198 9.71 18.77 16.12
CA MET A 198 8.35 19.29 16.22
C MET A 198 7.32 18.16 16.13
N TYR A 199 6.28 18.25 16.95
CA TYR A 199 5.23 17.25 17.05
C TYR A 199 3.84 17.88 16.92
N ARG A 200 2.89 17.10 16.40
CA ARG A 200 1.46 17.48 16.37
C ARG A 200 0.62 16.39 17.00
N ARG A 201 -0.38 16.81 17.77
CA ARG A 201 -1.38 15.90 18.35
C ARG A 201 -2.35 15.45 17.25
N SER A 202 -2.76 14.19 17.32
CA SER A 202 -3.80 13.60 16.46
C SER A 202 -4.81 12.88 17.35
N TYR A 203 -6.09 13.13 17.14
CA TYR A 203 -7.15 12.45 17.89
C TYR A 203 -7.80 11.38 17.01
N ASN A 204 -7.74 10.13 17.46
CA ASN A 204 -8.41 9.03 16.78
C ASN A 204 -9.85 8.91 17.28
N LYS A 205 -10.81 9.34 16.45
CA LYS A 205 -12.25 9.29 16.78
C LYS A 205 -12.77 7.88 17.08
N LYS A 206 -12.19 6.84 16.46
CA LYS A 206 -12.65 5.46 16.61
C LYS A 206 -12.21 4.86 17.95
N SER A 207 -10.94 5.03 18.30
CA SER A 207 -10.40 4.52 19.58
C SER A 207 -10.57 5.49 20.74
N LYS A 208 -11.01 6.74 20.48
CA LYS A 208 -11.10 7.84 21.45
C LYS A 208 -9.76 8.13 22.15
N THR A 209 -8.64 7.91 21.46
CA THR A 209 -7.29 8.12 22.00
C THR A 209 -6.58 9.27 21.33
N LEU A 210 -5.75 9.98 22.11
CA LEU A 210 -4.78 10.95 21.60
C LEU A 210 -3.49 10.24 21.20
N GLY A 211 -3.01 10.53 20.01
CA GLY A 211 -1.69 10.17 19.52
C GLY A 211 -0.87 11.42 19.18
N VAL A 212 0.41 11.20 18.91
CA VAL A 212 1.34 12.24 18.49
C VAL A 212 2.07 11.75 17.24
N TYR A 213 2.32 12.67 16.30
CA TYR A 213 3.17 12.40 15.15
C TYR A 213 4.17 13.53 14.93
N THR A 214 5.34 13.19 14.40
CA THR A 214 6.38 14.16 14.01
C THR A 214 5.92 14.98 12.82
N VAL A 215 6.08 16.30 12.92
CA VAL A 215 5.91 17.20 11.78
C VAL A 215 7.12 17.05 10.89
N LYS A 216 6.94 16.79 9.59
CA LYS A 216 8.03 16.74 8.61
C LYS A 216 8.39 18.15 8.13
N GLU A 217 9.64 18.35 7.70
CA GLU A 217 10.11 19.58 7.07
C GLU A 217 9.23 20.03 5.90
N LYS A 218 9.27 21.33 5.55
CA LYS A 218 8.49 21.86 4.43
C LYS A 218 8.87 21.18 3.12
N LYS A 219 7.88 20.97 2.24
CA LYS A 219 8.12 20.44 0.90
C LYS A 219 8.92 21.44 0.07
N LEU A 220 9.89 20.94 -0.67
CA LEU A 220 10.64 21.70 -1.66
C LEU A 220 10.31 21.19 -3.06
N TYR A 221 10.18 22.12 -4.01
CA TYR A 221 9.79 21.82 -5.40
C TYR A 221 10.90 22.17 -6.40
N SER A 222 12.16 22.13 -5.94
CA SER A 222 13.34 22.45 -6.75
C SER A 222 13.50 21.58 -8.00
N TYR A 223 12.90 20.38 -8.01
CA TYR A 223 12.92 19.46 -9.13
C TYR A 223 11.93 19.83 -10.26
N ILE A 224 10.93 20.69 -10.01
CA ILE A 224 9.94 21.08 -11.03
C ILE A 224 10.60 21.84 -12.20
N PRO A 225 11.44 22.86 -11.96
CA PRO A 225 12.17 23.53 -13.03
C PRO A 225 12.97 22.57 -13.93
N ASP A 226 13.55 21.50 -13.36
CA ASP A 226 14.32 20.53 -14.12
C ASP A 226 13.43 19.70 -15.05
N ILE A 227 12.26 19.28 -14.57
CA ILE A 227 11.26 18.58 -15.40
C ILE A 227 10.78 19.51 -16.53
N GLN A 228 10.45 20.76 -16.21
CA GLN A 228 10.02 21.74 -17.21
C GLN A 228 11.11 21.98 -18.27
N ARG A 229 12.36 22.14 -17.85
CA ARG A 229 13.50 22.29 -18.76
C ARG A 229 13.67 21.06 -19.66
N ALA A 230 13.53 19.86 -19.11
CA ALA A 230 13.62 18.62 -19.88
C ALA A 230 12.48 18.50 -20.92
N ILE A 231 11.25 18.88 -20.55
CA ILE A 231 10.10 18.92 -21.45
C ILE A 231 10.36 19.90 -22.61
N LEU A 232 10.75 21.15 -22.27
CA LEU A 232 11.03 22.19 -23.27
C LEU A 232 12.17 21.77 -24.19
N SER A 233 13.27 21.26 -23.63
CA SER A 233 14.43 20.76 -24.38
C SER A 233 14.05 19.64 -25.35
N ARG A 234 13.24 18.67 -24.88
CA ARG A 234 12.77 17.56 -25.72
C ARG A 234 11.84 18.07 -26.82
N ARG A 235 11.05 19.11 -26.55
CA ARG A 235 10.15 19.72 -27.53
C ARG A 235 10.88 20.52 -28.60
N LEU A 236 11.86 21.33 -28.22
CA LEU A 236 12.66 22.11 -29.16
C LEU A 236 13.42 21.19 -30.12
N ARG A 237 13.91 20.05 -29.64
CA ARG A 237 14.60 19.04 -30.47
C ARG A 237 13.68 18.19 -31.33
N SER A 238 12.36 18.14 -31.07
CA SER A 238 11.48 17.24 -31.80
C SER A 238 11.07 17.73 -33.19
N GLY A 239 11.53 18.92 -33.61
CA GLY A 239 11.24 19.50 -34.94
C GLY A 239 9.75 19.72 -35.21
N THR A 240 8.90 19.57 -34.20
CA THR A 240 7.44 19.56 -34.30
C THR A 240 6.88 20.72 -33.48
N GLY A 241 6.25 21.69 -34.15
CA GLY A 241 5.53 22.79 -33.50
C GLY A 241 4.42 22.27 -32.58
N LEU A 242 3.97 23.03 -31.56
CA LEU A 242 2.96 22.62 -30.56
C LEU A 242 1.83 21.77 -31.18
N PRO A 243 1.38 20.69 -30.51
CA PRO A 243 0.38 19.80 -31.10
C PRO A 243 -0.84 20.62 -31.52
N ARG A 244 -1.02 20.74 -32.83
CA ARG A 244 -2.27 21.23 -33.43
C ARG A 244 -3.34 20.20 -33.10
N LYS A 245 -4.61 20.61 -32.96
CA LYS A 245 -5.75 19.70 -32.68
C LYS A 245 -5.55 18.39 -33.46
N PHE A 246 -5.27 17.30 -32.76
CA PHE A 246 -5.05 16.00 -33.39
C PHE A 246 -6.38 15.55 -33.98
N SER A 247 -6.42 15.28 -35.28
CA SER A 247 -7.52 14.50 -35.85
C SER A 247 -7.49 13.13 -35.17
N LEU A 248 -8.64 12.71 -34.63
CA LEU A 248 -8.79 11.38 -34.08
C LEU A 248 -8.53 10.36 -35.20
N ARG A 249 -7.96 9.19 -34.88
CA ARG A 249 -7.83 8.10 -35.87
C ARG A 249 -9.22 7.60 -36.28
N SER A 250 -9.35 7.06 -37.49
CA SER A 250 -10.63 6.58 -38.03
C SER A 250 -11.28 5.46 -37.17
N ASP A 251 -10.47 4.74 -36.40
CA ASP A 251 -10.88 3.65 -35.52
C ASP A 251 -10.96 4.07 -34.04
N ASP A 252 -10.70 5.34 -33.71
CA ASP A 252 -10.75 5.82 -32.34
C ASP A 252 -12.21 5.87 -31.86
N PRO A 253 -12.60 5.14 -30.80
CA PRO A 253 -13.99 5.08 -30.33
C PRO A 253 -14.55 6.44 -29.90
N ARG A 254 -13.69 7.44 -29.66
CA ARG A 254 -14.12 8.83 -29.42
C ARG A 254 -14.69 9.52 -30.67
N GLN A 255 -14.44 8.98 -31.87
CA GLN A 255 -15.10 9.43 -33.11
C GLN A 255 -16.58 9.04 -33.17
N LEU A 256 -17.01 8.02 -32.41
CA LEU A 256 -18.40 7.58 -32.39
C LEU A 256 -19.35 8.60 -31.75
N GLY A 257 -18.82 9.69 -31.17
CA GLY A 257 -19.60 10.75 -30.57
C GLY A 257 -20.41 10.27 -29.37
N LEU A 258 -21.59 10.86 -29.18
CA LEU A 258 -22.52 10.44 -28.13
C LEU A 258 -23.22 9.15 -28.58
N LEU A 259 -22.90 8.03 -27.92
CA LEU A 259 -23.56 6.75 -28.14
C LEU A 259 -24.96 6.76 -27.48
N ALA A 260 -25.91 7.42 -28.13
CA ALA A 260 -27.31 7.39 -27.72
C ALA A 260 -28.06 6.31 -28.52
N PRO A 261 -28.98 5.55 -27.89
CA PRO A 261 -29.81 4.56 -28.60
C PRO A 261 -30.83 5.18 -29.55
N VAL A 262 -30.97 6.52 -29.53
CA VAL A 262 -31.88 7.29 -30.38
C VAL A 262 -31.07 8.38 -31.07
N GLN A 263 -31.35 8.61 -32.36
CA GLN A 263 -30.75 9.71 -33.10
C GLN A 263 -31.11 11.04 -32.42
N PRO A 264 -30.12 11.92 -32.12
CA PRO A 264 -30.43 13.19 -31.49
C PRO A 264 -31.25 14.06 -32.47
N PRO A 265 -32.30 14.74 -31.98
CA PRO A 265 -32.99 15.73 -32.79
C PRO A 265 -32.04 16.88 -33.15
N PRO A 266 -32.35 17.67 -34.19
CA PRO A 266 -31.51 18.78 -34.62
C PRO A 266 -31.14 19.71 -33.46
N THR A 267 -29.88 20.18 -33.42
CA THR A 267 -29.40 21.07 -32.36
C THR A 267 -30.29 22.31 -32.19
N SER A 268 -30.88 22.82 -33.28
CA SER A 268 -31.81 23.95 -33.27
C SER A 268 -33.12 23.67 -32.52
N GLU A 269 -33.58 22.42 -32.49
CA GLU A 269 -34.74 21.98 -31.74
C GLU A 269 -34.42 21.84 -30.24
N LEU A 270 -33.25 21.27 -29.92
CA LEU A 270 -32.76 21.16 -28.55
C LEU A 270 -32.54 22.52 -27.89
N VAL A 271 -32.01 23.49 -28.64
CA VAL A 271 -31.83 24.88 -28.17
C VAL A 271 -33.17 25.56 -27.92
N ARG A 272 -34.14 25.42 -28.83
CA ARG A 272 -35.51 25.95 -28.65
C ARG A 272 -36.20 25.37 -27.42
N ALA A 273 -36.11 24.04 -27.23
CA ALA A 273 -36.64 23.36 -26.04
C ALA A 273 -35.94 23.80 -24.74
N HIS A 274 -34.67 24.18 -24.81
CA HIS A 274 -33.93 24.72 -23.66
C HIS A 274 -34.40 26.14 -23.29
N VAL A 275 -34.59 27.01 -24.29
CA VAL A 275 -35.11 28.38 -24.08
C VAL A 275 -36.55 28.35 -23.54
N ALA A 276 -37.40 27.45 -24.04
CA ALA A 276 -38.78 27.31 -23.56
C ALA A 276 -38.87 26.98 -22.06
N ARG A 277 -37.95 26.16 -21.53
CA ARG A 277 -37.89 25.87 -20.08
C ARG A 277 -37.46 27.07 -19.25
N GLY A 278 -36.66 27.98 -19.79
CA GLY A 278 -36.25 29.22 -19.11
C GLY A 278 -37.40 30.23 -18.97
N ASN A 279 -38.31 30.27 -19.95
CA ASN A 279 -39.42 31.22 -19.95
C ASN A 279 -40.60 30.80 -19.06
N ILE A 280 -40.82 29.49 -18.88
CA ILE A 280 -41.88 28.98 -17.97
C ILE A 280 -41.62 29.38 -16.50
N VAL A 281 -40.35 29.58 -16.11
CA VAL A 281 -40.00 30.02 -14.75
C VAL A 281 -40.25 31.52 -14.54
N SER A 282 -40.42 32.31 -15.61
CA SER A 282 -40.71 33.76 -15.53
C SER A 282 -42.20 34.10 -15.48
N GLU A 283 -43.11 33.17 -15.77
CA GLU A 283 -44.57 33.39 -15.72
C GLU A 283 -45.21 32.88 -14.40
N MET A 284 -44.41 32.37 -13.46
CA MET A 284 -44.86 31.91 -12.14
C MET A 284 -44.32 32.77 -10.96
N LEU A 285 -43.84 33.98 -11.25
CA LEU A 285 -43.52 35.04 -10.29
C LEU A 285 -44.29 36.32 -10.68
#